data_AF-A0A370LB56-F1
#
_entry.id   AF-A0A370LB56-F1
#
_cell.length_a   1.000
_cell.length_b   1.000
_cell.length_c   1.000
_cell.angle_alpha   90.00
_cell.angle_beta   90.00
_cell.angle_gamma   90.00
#
_symmetry.space_group_name_H-M   'P 1'
#
loop_
_entity.id
_entity.type
_entity.pdbx_description
1 polymer ?
#
loop_
_entity_poly.entity_id
_entity_poly.type
_entity_poly.pdbx_seq_one_letter_code
_entity_poly.pdbx_strand_id
1 'polypeptide(L)'
;MIATIMSGVPQPPKPLPEAPPLTPGEVPPAPPVESPPDEEPVGVPRDPPSELPPNVPPETPPASPFDLPPDRPPREPSERG
;
A
#
# COMPACT_ATOMS: atom_id res chain seq x y z
N MET A 1 17.31 1.92 -65.12
CA MET A 1 17.81 2.45 -63.84
C MET A 1 17.62 1.34 -62.81
N ILE A 2 18.63 0.89 -62.07
CA ILE A 2 19.04 1.47 -60.78
C ILE A 2 20.54 1.16 -60.54
N ALA A 3 21.27 2.15 -60.04
CA ALA A 3 22.69 2.09 -59.69
C ALA A 3 22.90 1.42 -58.32
N THR A 4 23.79 0.43 -58.25
CA THR A 4 24.23 -0.16 -56.98
C THR A 4 25.31 0.72 -56.37
N ILE A 5 24.93 1.41 -55.30
CA ILE A 5 25.76 2.27 -54.46
C ILE A 5 26.88 1.47 -53.77
N MET A 6 28.11 1.75 -54.17
CA MET A 6 29.31 1.51 -53.35
C MET A 6 29.29 2.50 -52.19
N SER A 7 29.26 2.06 -50.92
CA SER A 7 29.89 2.71 -49.75
C SER A 7 29.31 2.18 -48.45
N GLY A 8 30.16 1.78 -47.51
CA GLY A 8 29.73 1.50 -46.16
C GLY A 8 30.84 0.86 -45.32
N VAL A 9 31.93 1.59 -45.09
CA VAL A 9 32.81 1.26 -43.95
C VAL A 9 31.91 1.24 -42.70
N PRO A 10 31.89 0.16 -41.91
CA PRO A 10 31.12 0.12 -40.68
C PRO A 10 31.56 1.30 -39.80
N GLN A 11 30.64 2.19 -39.43
CA GLN A 11 30.97 3.20 -38.43
C GLN A 11 31.35 2.48 -37.14
N PRO A 12 32.46 2.87 -36.50
CA PRO A 12 32.77 2.33 -35.18
C PRO A 12 31.61 2.63 -34.23
N PRO A 13 31.33 1.74 -33.26
CA PRO A 13 30.29 1.98 -32.27
C PRO A 13 30.56 3.30 -31.55
N LYS A 14 29.47 4.01 -31.22
CA LYS A 14 29.57 5.24 -30.43
C LYS A 14 30.32 4.92 -29.11
N PRO A 15 31.20 5.82 -28.64
CA PRO A 15 31.83 5.66 -27.34
C PRO A 15 30.80 5.45 -26.24
N LEU A 16 31.17 4.67 -25.23
CA LEU A 16 30.34 4.51 -24.03
C LEU A 16 30.20 5.88 -23.34
N PRO A 17 29.04 6.16 -22.70
CA PRO A 17 28.89 7.33 -21.85
C PRO A 17 30.00 7.38 -20.79
N GLU A 18 30.51 8.59 -20.51
CA GLU A 18 31.48 8.77 -19.42
C GLU A 18 30.86 8.35 -18.08
N ALA A 19 31.68 7.72 -17.24
CA ALA A 19 31.28 7.37 -15.89
C ALA A 19 30.97 8.65 -15.10
N PRO A 20 29.99 8.63 -14.18
CA PRO A 20 29.77 9.75 -13.28
C PRO A 20 31.06 10.03 -12.46
N PRO A 21 31.31 11.29 -12.07
CA PRO A 21 32.48 11.63 -11.28
C PRO A 21 32.52 10.82 -9.98
N LEU A 22 33.71 10.32 -9.61
CA LEU A 22 33.91 9.53 -8.40
C LEU A 22 33.70 10.33 -7.11
N THR A 23 33.75 11.65 -7.21
CA THR A 23 33.45 12.56 -6.12
C THR A 23 31.98 12.92 -6.19
N PRO A 24 31.16 12.55 -5.19
CA PRO A 24 29.84 13.14 -5.03
C PRO A 24 29.98 14.66 -5.08
N GLY A 25 29.18 15.32 -5.93
CA GLY A 25 29.16 16.78 -5.98
C GLY A 25 28.83 17.37 -4.61
N GLU A 26 29.25 18.61 -4.38
CA GLU A 26 28.97 19.32 -3.14
C GLU A 26 27.44 19.44 -2.96
N VAL A 27 26.93 18.84 -1.90
CA VAL A 27 25.51 18.93 -1.56
C VAL A 27 25.28 20.30 -0.94
N PRO A 28 24.32 21.10 -1.43
CA PRO A 28 24.02 22.38 -0.79
C PRO A 28 23.64 22.15 0.68
N PRO A 29 23.99 23.09 1.58
CA PRO A 29 23.61 22.99 2.99
C PRO A 29 22.11 22.75 3.14
N ALA A 30 21.73 21.90 4.10
CA ALA A 30 20.33 21.65 4.41
C ALA A 30 19.63 22.97 4.81
N PRO A 31 18.33 23.13 4.47
CA PRO A 31 17.56 24.28 4.92
C PRO A 31 17.45 24.31 6.45
N PRO A 32 17.19 25.49 7.06
CA PRO A 32 16.96 25.59 8.50
C PRO A 32 15.82 24.68 8.96
N VAL A 33 15.97 24.07 10.14
CA VAL A 33 14.92 23.26 10.76
C VAL A 33 13.87 24.19 11.35
N GLU A 34 12.61 24.02 10.97
CA GLU A 34 11.48 24.71 11.61
C GLU A 34 11.31 24.17 13.03
N SER A 35 11.18 25.07 14.01
CA SER A 35 10.92 24.65 15.39
C SER A 35 9.50 24.08 15.48
N PRO A 36 9.30 22.97 16.21
CA PRO A 36 7.94 22.48 16.45
C PRO A 36 7.13 23.56 17.19
N PRO A 37 5.79 23.60 17.02
CA PRO A 37 4.94 24.53 17.74
C PRO A 37 5.09 24.36 19.26
N ASP A 38 4.94 25.45 20.01
CA ASP A 38 5.03 25.47 21.49
C ASP A 38 3.87 24.72 22.18
N GLU A 39 2.83 24.34 21.44
CA GLU A 39 1.73 23.55 21.99
C GLU A 39 2.21 22.15 22.38
N GLU A 40 1.93 21.75 23.61
CA GLU A 40 2.18 20.38 24.04
C GLU A 40 1.43 19.43 23.08
N PRO A 41 2.09 18.37 22.58
CA PRO A 41 1.40 17.38 21.79
C PRO A 41 0.23 16.87 22.64
N VAL A 42 -0.96 16.82 22.03
CA VAL A 42 -2.17 16.30 22.69
C VAL A 42 -1.77 14.99 23.38
N GLY A 43 -1.74 15.04 24.72
CA GLY A 43 -1.08 14.03 25.52
C GLY A 43 -1.69 12.67 25.25
N VAL A 44 -0.84 11.63 25.23
CA VAL A 44 -1.34 10.25 25.28
C VAL A 44 -2.33 10.13 26.45
N PRO A 45 -3.47 9.45 26.27
CA PRO A 45 -4.42 9.25 27.35
C PRO A 45 -3.71 8.79 28.62
N ARG A 46 -3.90 9.53 29.72
CA ARG A 46 -3.29 9.21 31.03
C ARG A 46 -3.87 7.93 31.62
N ASP A 47 -5.12 7.64 31.29
CA ASP A 47 -5.80 6.45 31.75
C ASP A 47 -5.31 5.21 31.00
N PRO A 48 -5.15 4.07 31.69
CA PRO A 48 -4.88 2.82 31.02
C PRO A 48 -6.01 2.52 30.02
N PRO A 49 -5.71 1.84 28.89
CA PRO A 49 -6.76 1.40 27.99
C PRO A 49 -7.73 0.48 28.73
N SER A 50 -9.00 0.51 28.32
CA SER A 50 -10.00 -0.44 28.81
C SER A 50 -9.49 -1.87 28.65
N GLU A 51 -9.80 -2.74 29.63
CA GLU A 51 -9.45 -4.15 29.54
C GLU A 51 -10.00 -4.76 28.26
N LEU A 52 -9.15 -5.50 27.56
CA LEU A 52 -9.58 -6.26 26.40
C LEU A 52 -10.57 -7.34 26.84
N PRO A 53 -11.55 -7.69 26.00
CA PRO A 53 -12.35 -8.88 26.25
C PRO A 53 -11.43 -10.11 26.37
N PRO A 54 -11.88 -11.17 27.06
CA PRO A 54 -11.10 -12.39 27.19
C PRO A 54 -10.66 -12.88 25.80
N ASN A 55 -9.36 -13.19 25.64
CA ASN A 55 -8.79 -13.69 24.39
C ASN A 55 -9.17 -15.16 24.11
N VAL A 56 -10.12 -15.70 24.87
CA VAL A 56 -10.67 -17.02 24.66
C VAL A 56 -12.02 -16.88 23.97
N PRO A 57 -12.23 -17.51 22.81
CA PRO A 57 -13.56 -17.59 22.25
C PRO A 57 -14.49 -18.31 23.23
N PRO A 58 -15.81 -18.09 23.15
CA PRO A 58 -16.77 -18.90 23.90
C PRO A 58 -16.49 -20.39 23.68
N GLU A 59 -16.62 -21.20 24.73
CA GLU A 59 -16.38 -22.66 24.65
C GLU A 59 -17.28 -23.33 23.62
N THR A 60 -18.47 -22.78 23.39
CA THR A 60 -19.44 -23.26 22.41
C THR A 60 -19.52 -22.32 21.21
N PRO A 61 -19.26 -22.80 19.99
CA PRO A 61 -19.52 -22.02 18.80
C PRO A 61 -21.03 -21.74 18.67
N PRO A 62 -21.43 -20.68 17.94
CA PRO A 62 -22.82 -20.49 17.55
C PRO A 62 -23.36 -21.70 16.79
N ALA A 63 -24.69 -21.89 16.82
CA ALA A 63 -25.36 -22.93 16.04
C ALA A 63 -24.96 -22.84 14.56
N SER A 64 -24.54 -23.97 13.99
CA SER A 64 -24.22 -24.03 12.57
C SER A 64 -25.51 -23.97 11.73
N PRO A 65 -25.45 -23.56 10.45
CA PRO A 65 -26.59 -23.64 9.56
C PRO A 65 -27.18 -25.05 9.41
N PHE A 66 -26.41 -26.10 9.73
CA PHE A 66 -26.89 -27.49 9.74
C PHE A 66 -27.71 -27.83 10.99
N ASP A 67 -27.49 -27.11 12.08
CA ASP A 67 -28.25 -27.23 13.33
C ASP A 67 -29.59 -26.48 13.26
N LEU A 68 -29.70 -25.53 12.31
CA LEU A 68 -30.94 -24.82 12.03
C LEU A 68 -31.84 -25.69 11.14
N PRO A 69 -33.18 -25.62 11.32
CA PRO A 69 -34.09 -26.28 10.40
C PRO A 69 -33.82 -25.79 8.96
N PRO A 70 -33.96 -26.66 7.94
CA PRO A 70 -33.75 -26.28 6.56
C PRO A 70 -34.56 -25.02 6.26
N ASP A 71 -33.91 -24.07 5.60
CA ASP A 71 -34.44 -22.73 5.27
C ASP A 71 -35.93 -22.82 5.01
N ARG A 72 -36.71 -22.25 5.93
CA ARG A 72 -38.16 -22.29 5.82
C ARG A 72 -38.51 -21.67 4.47
N PRO A 73 -39.38 -22.28 3.65
CA PRO A 73 -39.73 -21.69 2.35
C PRO A 73 -40.15 -20.23 2.57
N PRO A 74 -39.82 -19.33 1.63
CA PRO A 74 -40.28 -17.95 1.68
C PRO A 74 -41.77 -17.92 2.04
N ARG A 75 -42.15 -17.08 3.00
CA ARG A 75 -43.58 -16.87 3.26
C ARG A 75 -44.21 -16.37 1.97
N GLU A 76 -45.14 -17.14 1.41
CA GLU A 76 -45.97 -16.67 0.31
C GLU A 76 -46.60 -15.33 0.72
N PRO A 77 -46.60 -14.32 -0.17
CA PRO A 77 -47.35 -13.11 0.09
C PRO A 77 -48.78 -13.53 0.43
N SER A 78 -49.30 -13.13 1.58
CA SER A 78 -50.74 -13.19 1.80
C SER A 78 -51.38 -12.35 0.70
N GLU A 79 -52.03 -13.02 -0.26
CA GLU A 79 -52.85 -12.34 -1.24
C GLU A 79 -53.87 -11.52 -0.46
N ARG A 80 -53.63 -10.21 -0.45
CA ARG A 80 -54.53 -9.26 0.18
C ARG A 80 -55.68 -9.08 -0.80
N GLY A 81 -56.71 -9.90 -0.63
CA GLY A 81 -58.03 -9.68 -1.21
C GLY A 81 -58.70 -8.42 -0.67
#